data_AF-A0A073BB78-F1
#
_entry.id   AF-A0A073BB78-F1
#
_cell.length_a   1.000
_cell.length_b   1.000
_cell.length_c   1.000
_cell.angle_alpha   90.00
_cell.angle_beta   90.00
_cell.angle_gamma   90.00
#
_symmetry.space_group_name_H-M   'P 1'
#
loop_
_entity.id
_entity.type
_entity.pdbx_description
1 polymer ?
#
loop_
_entity_poly.entity_id
_entity_poly.type
_entity_poly.pdbx_seq_one_letter_code
_entity_poly.pdbx_strand_id
1 'polypeptide(L)' 'MSAPDRGELLRYLYHINYPATKQEICRQCAQLGAPEPYLTRLESIPNTIYIEPDTVLQALPHLTA' A
#
# COMPACT_ATOMS: atom_id res chain seq x y z
N MET A 1 8.23 -17.73 -3.98
CA MET A 1 8.25 -16.40 -3.33
C MET A 1 6.87 -16.18 -2.76
N SER A 2 6.73 -16.19 -1.43
CA SER A 2 5.44 -16.00 -0.75
C SER A 2 4.85 -14.65 -1.16
N ALA A 3 3.56 -14.62 -1.48
CA ALA A 3 2.87 -13.39 -1.80
C ALA A 3 3.07 -12.40 -0.63
N PRO A 4 3.33 -11.11 -0.90
CA PRO A 4 3.54 -10.13 0.15
C PRO A 4 2.36 -10.16 1.15
N ASP A 5 2.66 -10.44 2.42
CA ASP A 5 1.67 -10.53 3.48
C ASP A 5 0.93 -9.22 3.64
N ARG A 6 -0.40 -9.25 3.53
CA ARG A 6 -1.25 -8.06 3.69
C ARG A 6 -1.10 -7.44 5.08
N GLY A 7 -0.85 -8.26 6.11
CA GLY A 7 -0.65 -7.80 7.48
C GLY A 7 0.63 -6.96 7.66
N GLU A 8 1.71 -7.33 6.98
CA GLU A 8 2.94 -6.53 6.95
C GLU A 8 2.72 -5.21 6.23
N LEU A 9 2.04 -5.23 5.07
CA LEU A 9 1.69 -4.00 4.34
C LEU A 9 0.80 -3.07 5.18
N LEU A 10 -0.18 -3.61 5.91
CA LEU A 10 -1.04 -2.83 6.79
C LEU A 10 -0.23 -2.07 7.85
N ARG A 11 0.84 -2.66 8.40
CA ARG A 11 1.72 -1.96 9.36
C ARG A 11 2.32 -0.71 8.75
N TYR A 12 2.89 -0.80 7.56
CA TYR A 12 3.44 0.36 6.86
C TYR A 12 2.35 1.40 6.56
N LEU A 13 1.19 0.94 6.10
CA LEU A 13 0.06 1.80 5.78
C LEU A 13 -0.49 2.54 7.01
N TYR A 14 -0.41 1.95 8.20
CA TYR A 14 -0.83 2.58 9.46
C TYR A 14 0.07 3.76 9.88
N HIS A 15 1.31 3.78 9.39
CA HIS A 15 2.25 4.88 9.63
C HIS A 15 2.12 6.03 8.61
N ILE A 16 1.23 5.91 7.63
CA ILE A 16 0.99 6.92 6.60
C ILE A 16 0.07 8.00 7.16
N ASN A 17 0.41 9.26 6.90
CA ASN A 17 -0.49 10.37 7.17
C ASN A 17 -1.57 10.47 6.08
N TYR A 18 -2.80 10.10 6.43
CA TYR A 18 -3.97 10.28 5.57
C TYR A 18 -4.67 11.63 5.82
N PRO A 19 -5.35 12.22 4.82
CA PRO A 19 -5.54 11.74 3.44
C PRO A 19 -4.27 11.82 2.58
N ALA A 20 -4.00 10.77 1.81
CA ALA A 20 -2.81 10.64 0.98
C ALA A 20 -3.14 10.14 -0.43
N THR A 21 -2.40 10.63 -1.44
CA THR A 21 -2.50 10.12 -2.81
C THR A 21 -1.68 8.84 -2.95
N LYS A 22 -1.96 8.04 -4.00
CA LYS A 22 -1.13 6.86 -4.34
C LYS A 22 0.37 7.14 -4.32
N GLN A 23 0.81 8.24 -4.95
CA GLN A 23 2.23 8.61 -4.98
C GLN A 23 2.78 8.90 -3.58
N GLU A 24 2.00 9.60 -2.75
CA GLU A 24 2.40 9.94 -1.38
C GLU A 24 2.46 8.69 -0.49
N ILE A 25 1.54 7.74 -0.67
CA ILE A 25 1.56 6.44 0.01
C ILE A 25 2.80 5.65 -0.41
N CYS A 26 3.07 5.51 -1.71
CA CYS A 26 4.28 4.83 -2.19
C CYS A 26 5.55 5.48 -1.64
N ARG A 27 5.62 6.82 -1.65
CA ARG A 27 6.78 7.56 -1.12
C ARG A 27 6.98 7.32 0.36
N GLN A 28 5.93 7.45 1.17
CA GLN A 28 6.01 7.23 2.61
C GLN A 28 6.30 5.75 2.93
N CYS A 29 5.68 4.79 2.25
CA CYS A 29 6.02 3.37 2.39
C CYS A 29 7.49 3.10 2.05
N ALA A 30 8.02 3.69 0.97
CA ALA A 30 9.42 3.56 0.61
C ALA A 30 10.35 4.17 1.68
N GLN A 31 9.98 5.32 2.26
CA GLN A 31 10.70 5.94 3.38
C GLN A 31 10.68 5.09 4.65
N LEU A 32 9.60 4.34 4.89
CA LEU A 32 9.48 3.39 5.99
C LEU A 32 10.28 2.08 5.75
N GLY A 33 10.90 1.92 4.58
CA GLY A 33 11.65 0.72 4.22
C GLY A 33 10.77 -0.42 3.71
N ALA A 34 9.56 -0.13 3.22
CA ALA A 34 8.71 -1.15 2.62
C ALA A 34 9.42 -1.77 1.39
N PRO A 35 9.52 -3.11 1.30
CA PRO A 35 10.20 -3.74 0.18
C PRO A 35 9.46 -3.51 -1.15
N GLU A 36 10.24 -3.48 -2.24
CA GLU A 36 9.77 -3.26 -3.62
C GLU A 36 8.48 -4.00 -4.00
N PRO A 37 8.28 -5.30 -3.70
CA PRO A 37 7.04 -5.99 -4.05
C PRO A 37 5.77 -5.39 -3.41
N TYR A 38 5.87 -4.70 -2.28
CA TYR A 38 4.74 -3.92 -1.74
C TYR A 38 4.54 -2.62 -2.50
N LEU A 39 5.62 -1.93 -2.87
CA LEU A 39 5.56 -0.68 -3.64
C LEU A 39 4.95 -0.92 -5.02
N THR A 40 5.37 -1.97 -5.73
CA THR A 40 4.80 -2.37 -7.03
C THR A 40 3.30 -2.66 -6.94
N ARG A 41 2.87 -3.26 -5.84
CA ARG A 41 1.44 -3.49 -5.54
C ARG A 41 0.68 -2.19 -5.32
N LEU A 42 1.25 -1.30 -4.51
CA LEU A 42 0.69 0.03 -4.29
C LEU A 42 0.67 0.87 -5.57
N GLU A 43 1.62 0.71 -6.49
CA GLU A 43 1.58 1.41 -7.78
C GLU A 43 0.43 0.95 -8.68
N SER A 44 -0.03 -0.29 -8.49
CA SER A 44 -1.12 -0.90 -9.25
C SER A 44 -2.52 -0.45 -8.79
N ILE A 45 -2.63 0.24 -7.65
CA ILE A 45 -3.92 0.78 -7.19
C ILE A 45 -4.31 2.01 -8.01
N PRO A 46 -5.61 2.34 -8.09
CA PRO A 46 -6.06 3.56 -8.77
C PRO A 46 -5.43 4.82 -8.16
N ASN A 47 -5.12 5.79 -9.02
CA ASN A 47 -4.57 7.08 -8.58
C ASN A 47 -5.67 7.96 -8.00
N THR A 48 -6.10 7.66 -6.78
CA THR A 48 -7.10 8.42 -6.02
C THR A 48 -6.52 8.91 -4.70
N ILE A 49 -7.31 9.71 -3.97
CA ILE A 49 -7.04 10.08 -2.59
C ILE A 49 -7.60 8.98 -1.69
N TYR A 50 -6.72 8.42 -0.88
CA TYR A 50 -7.08 7.46 0.15
C TYR A 50 -7.18 8.20 1.48
N ILE A 51 -8.17 7.82 2.28
CA ILE A 51 -8.45 8.44 3.59
C ILE A 51 -8.04 7.55 4.76
N GLU A 52 -7.80 6.26 4.50
CA GLU A 52 -7.48 5.27 5.54
C GLU A 52 -6.74 4.06 4.93
N PRO A 53 -5.94 3.34 5.73
CA PRO A 53 -5.13 2.21 5.26
C PRO A 53 -5.96 1.04 4.72
N ASP A 54 -7.14 0.79 5.28
CA ASP A 54 -8.06 -0.26 4.83
C ASP A 54 -8.53 -0.02 3.39
N THR A 55 -8.82 1.23 3.01
CA THR A 55 -9.22 1.56 1.64
C THR A 55 -8.09 1.26 0.65
N VAL A 56 -6.84 1.51 1.04
CA VAL A 56 -5.66 1.17 0.22
C VAL A 56 -5.56 -0.35 0.03
N LEU A 57 -5.72 -1.12 1.10
CA LEU A 57 -5.69 -2.59 1.06
C LEU A 57 -6.84 -3.19 0.24
N GLN A 58 -8.03 -2.61 0.30
CA GLN A 58 -9.17 -3.01 -0.52
C GLN A 58 -8.96 -2.69 -2.00
N ALA A 59 -8.24 -1.61 -2.31
CA ALA A 59 -7.91 -1.24 -3.68
C ALA A 59 -6.81 -2.11 -4.31
N LEU A 60 -6.08 -2.88 -3.51
CA LEU A 60 -5.11 -3.84 -4.04
C LEU A 60 -5.84 -4.98 -4.76
N PRO A 61 -5.38 -5.37 -5.96
CA PRO A 61 -5.95 -6.50 -6.66
C PRO A 61 -5.86 -7.74 -5.76
N HIS A 62 -7.01 -8.37 -5.51
CA HIS A 62 -7.06 -9.67 -4.86
C HIS A 62 -6.35 -10.65 -5.80
N LEU A 63 -5.26 -11.27 -5.34
CA LEU A 63 -4.74 -12.47 -5.98
C LEU A 63 -5.84 -13.52 -5.83
N THR A 64 -6.70 -13.63 -6.83
CA THR A 64 -7.53 -14.81 -6.99
C THR A 64 -6.55 -15.94 -7.29
N ALA A 65 -6.38 -16.84 -6.32
CA ALA A 65 -5.65 -18.08 -6.53
C ALA A 65 -6.32 -18.92 -7.63
#